data_AF-T1J792-F1
#
_entry.id   AF-T1J792-F1
#
_cell.length_a   1.000
_cell.length_b   1.000
_cell.length_c   1.000
_cell.angle_alpha   90.00
_cell.angle_beta   90.00
_cell.angle_gamma   90.00
#
_symmetry.space_group_name_H-M   'P 1'
#
loop_
_entity.id
_entity.type
_entity.pdbx_description
1 polymer ?
#
loop_
_entity_poly.entity_id
_entity_poly.type
_entity_poly.pdbx_seq_one_letter_code
_entity_poly.pdbx_strand_id
1 'polypeptide(L)'
;MSESDWDKVTYLRKKQPKASQMRSQQAINTAQRKGVAIETTKKFNAATNKQHHTTLNTAKLDRETEELYHDKVTLEVGKMIQQARQAKGWTQKDLATRVNEKPQVINDYEAGRAIPNQQIFSKLERTLAVKLRGREKGNPVKIGGKDYTSMSESDWDTVTYLRKKQPKASQMRSQQAINAAQRQGVAIETTKKFNAATNKQHHTTLNTAKLDRETEELHHDKVTLEVGKMIQQARQAKGWTQKDLATRVNEKPQVINDYEAGRAIPNQQILSKLERTLGMKLRGKEKGNQVNIGAKDE
;
A
#
# COMPACT_ATOMS: atom_id res chain seq x y z
N MET A 1 44.17 47.39 -40.29
CA MET A 1 44.73 47.14 -38.95
C MET A 1 43.88 46.03 -38.34
N SER A 2 44.42 44.82 -38.27
CA SER A 2 43.75 43.64 -37.73
C SER A 2 43.97 43.58 -36.23
N GLU A 3 42.93 43.82 -35.43
CA GLU A 3 42.95 43.56 -33.99
C GLU A 3 42.90 42.05 -33.73
N SER A 4 44.09 41.46 -33.74
CA SER A 4 44.60 40.50 -32.77
C SER A 4 43.58 39.79 -31.86
N ASP A 5 43.08 38.65 -32.36
CA ASP A 5 42.21 37.64 -31.75
C ASP A 5 42.91 36.83 -30.63
N TRP A 6 43.47 37.50 -29.60
CA TRP A 6 44.38 36.88 -28.61
C TRP A 6 43.74 36.26 -27.34
N ASP A 7 42.42 36.30 -27.17
CA ASP A 7 41.76 35.81 -25.94
C ASP A 7 40.93 34.52 -26.09
N LYS A 8 41.18 33.73 -27.14
CA LYS A 8 40.59 32.37 -27.21
C LYS A 8 41.42 31.40 -26.37
N VAL A 9 41.18 31.40 -25.06
CA VAL A 9 41.64 30.34 -24.15
C VAL A 9 41.02 29.01 -24.61
N THR A 10 41.80 28.22 -25.34
CA THR A 10 41.42 26.88 -25.80
C THR A 10 41.48 25.93 -24.62
N TYR A 11 40.33 25.72 -23.95
CA TYR A 11 40.22 24.71 -22.91
C TYR A 11 40.43 23.31 -23.52
N LEU A 12 41.63 22.75 -23.34
CA LEU A 12 42.06 21.47 -23.91
C LEU A 12 41.25 20.26 -23.40
N ARG A 13 40.59 20.38 -22.23
CA ARG A 13 39.74 19.31 -21.68
C ARG A 13 38.65 19.86 -20.77
N LYS A 14 37.39 19.75 -21.18
CA LYS A 14 36.24 20.01 -20.30
C LYS A 14 36.10 18.87 -19.29
N LYS A 15 36.03 19.20 -18.00
CA LYS A 15 35.84 18.23 -16.91
C LYS A 15 34.50 17.51 -17.13
N GLN A 16 34.52 16.18 -17.09
CA GLN A 16 33.31 15.38 -17.28
C GLN A 16 32.26 15.75 -16.20
N PRO A 17 30.98 15.89 -16.58
CA PRO A 17 29.92 16.22 -15.64
C PRO A 17 29.75 15.12 -14.59
N LYS A 18 29.44 15.50 -13.35
CA LYS A 18 29.19 14.52 -12.28
C LYS A 18 27.91 13.72 -12.58
N ALA A 19 27.85 12.47 -12.14
CA ALA A 19 26.69 11.61 -12.37
C ALA A 19 25.35 12.21 -11.89
N SER A 20 25.34 13.00 -10.81
CA SER A 20 24.14 13.71 -10.34
C SER A 20 23.65 14.78 -11.33
N GLN A 21 24.56 15.46 -12.02
CA GLN A 21 24.26 16.49 -13.02
C GLN A 21 23.70 15.85 -14.29
N MET A 22 24.24 14.70 -14.70
CA MET A 22 23.74 13.94 -15.86
C MET A 22 22.34 13.35 -15.64
N ARG A 23 21.97 13.05 -14.38
CA ARG A 23 20.63 12.55 -14.01
C ARG A 23 19.58 13.65 -13.83
N SER A 24 19.95 14.92 -13.99
CA SER A 24 19.02 16.04 -13.86
C SER A 24 18.02 16.09 -15.03
N GLN A 25 16.83 16.62 -14.78
CA GLN A 25 15.80 16.73 -15.83
C GLN A 25 16.30 17.55 -17.03
N GLN A 26 17.06 18.61 -16.78
CA GLN A 26 17.65 19.45 -17.82
C GLN A 26 18.66 18.67 -18.68
N ALA A 27 19.49 17.83 -18.06
CA ALA A 27 20.45 17.00 -18.78
C ALA A 27 19.75 15.91 -19.61
N ILE A 28 18.70 15.28 -19.05
CA ILE A 28 17.88 14.28 -19.76
C ILE A 28 17.21 14.91 -20.98
N ASN A 29 16.56 16.07 -20.81
CA ASN A 29 15.90 16.77 -21.92
C ASN A 29 16.90 17.19 -23.01
N THR A 30 18.12 17.58 -22.61
CA THR A 30 19.19 17.92 -23.56
C THR A 30 19.69 16.71 -24.32
N ALA A 31 19.85 15.57 -23.65
CA ALA A 31 20.24 14.30 -24.27
C ALA A 31 19.17 13.80 -25.26
N GLN A 32 17.88 13.94 -24.91
CA GLN A 32 16.76 13.62 -25.79
C GLN A 32 16.79 14.44 -27.08
N ARG A 33 17.00 15.76 -26.96
CA ARG A 33 17.08 16.66 -28.13
C ARG A 33 18.28 16.37 -29.04
N LYS A 34 19.39 15.88 -28.47
CA LYS A 34 20.62 15.56 -29.20
C LYS A 34 20.62 14.15 -29.81
N GLY A 35 19.53 13.38 -29.66
CA GLY A 35 19.45 12.01 -30.15
C GLY A 35 20.39 11.03 -29.43
N VAL A 36 20.89 11.38 -28.24
CA VAL A 36 21.73 10.50 -27.44
C VAL A 36 20.87 9.40 -26.84
N ALA A 37 21.32 8.15 -26.92
CA ALA A 37 20.62 7.01 -26.34
C ALA A 37 20.43 7.21 -24.82
N ILE A 38 19.19 7.13 -24.36
CA ILE A 38 18.83 7.22 -22.94
C ILE A 38 18.35 5.86 -22.48
N GLU A 39 19.08 5.29 -21.53
CA GLU A 39 18.71 4.04 -20.90
C GLU A 39 17.50 4.26 -19.99
N THR A 40 16.41 3.50 -20.23
CA THR A 40 15.21 3.53 -19.38
C THR A 40 15.15 2.25 -18.55
N THR A 41 15.58 2.34 -17.29
CA THR A 41 15.49 1.23 -16.35
C THR A 41 14.34 1.46 -15.36
N LYS A 42 13.51 0.44 -15.17
CA LYS A 42 12.49 0.45 -14.12
C LYS A 42 13.20 0.45 -12.77
N LYS A 43 12.99 1.51 -11.98
CA LYS A 43 13.59 1.60 -10.64
C LYS A 43 13.05 0.48 -9.75
N PHE A 44 13.95 -0.17 -9.01
CA PHE A 44 13.60 -1.10 -7.95
C PHE A 44 12.66 -0.39 -6.95
N ASN A 45 11.53 -1.04 -6.60
CA ASN A 45 10.46 -0.47 -5.76
C ASN A 45 9.69 0.73 -6.33
N ALA A 46 9.75 0.99 -7.64
CA ALA A 46 8.89 1.99 -8.28
C ALA A 46 7.41 1.74 -7.95
N ALA A 47 6.69 2.81 -7.53
CA ALA A 47 5.29 2.80 -7.11
C ALA A 47 4.95 2.10 -5.78
N THR A 48 5.94 1.77 -4.94
CA THR A 48 5.70 1.29 -3.56
C THR A 48 5.67 2.44 -2.55
N ASN A 49 4.89 2.30 -1.48
CA ASN A 49 4.77 3.31 -0.41
C ASN A 49 5.76 3.05 0.75
N LYS A 50 7.03 2.80 0.45
CA LYS A 50 8.04 2.55 1.48
C LYS A 50 8.46 3.88 2.13
N GLN A 51 8.07 4.09 3.38
CA GLN A 51 8.29 5.33 4.13
C GLN A 51 9.72 5.44 4.71
N HIS A 52 10.44 4.33 4.85
CA HIS A 52 11.77 4.28 5.46
C HIS A 52 12.78 3.57 4.55
N HIS A 53 13.88 4.25 4.26
CA HIS A 53 15.06 3.65 3.64
C HIS A 53 16.08 3.33 4.75
N THR A 54 16.71 2.16 4.65
CA THR A 54 17.81 1.78 5.54
C THR A 54 19.03 2.63 5.26
N THR A 55 19.72 3.10 6.30
CA THR A 55 20.89 3.96 6.15
C THR A 55 22.11 3.19 5.59
N LEU A 56 22.13 1.86 5.76
CA LEU A 56 23.20 0.97 5.33
C LEU A 56 22.76 0.02 4.20
N ASN A 57 23.77 -0.52 3.49
CA ASN A 57 23.59 -1.55 2.47
C ASN A 57 23.30 -2.89 3.16
N THR A 58 22.07 -3.39 3.02
CA THR A 58 21.59 -4.60 3.68
C THR A 58 22.44 -5.83 3.33
N ALA A 59 22.92 -5.92 2.09
CA ALA A 59 23.76 -7.03 1.66
C ALA A 59 25.16 -7.05 2.30
N LYS A 60 25.61 -5.92 2.87
CA LYS A 60 26.85 -5.86 3.65
C LYS A 60 26.61 -6.29 5.10
N LEU A 61 25.47 -5.89 5.68
CA LEU A 61 25.04 -6.31 7.02
C LEU A 61 24.89 -7.83 7.14
N ASP A 62 24.36 -8.49 6.10
CA ASP A 62 24.18 -9.95 6.09
C ASP A 62 25.51 -10.75 5.99
N ARG A 63 26.62 -10.09 5.63
CA ARG A 63 27.94 -10.72 5.42
C ARG A 63 28.92 -10.50 6.57
N GLU A 64 28.68 -9.54 7.44
CA GLU A 64 29.55 -9.22 8.58
C GLU A 64 29.02 -9.94 9.83
N THR A 65 29.83 -10.82 10.43
CA THR A 65 29.47 -11.59 11.64
C THR A 65 29.90 -10.91 12.94
N GLU A 66 30.46 -9.70 12.86
CA GLU A 66 30.86 -8.90 14.03
C GLU A 66 29.71 -8.02 14.54
N GLU A 67 29.71 -7.72 15.85
CA GLU A 67 28.70 -6.86 16.46
C GLU A 67 28.72 -5.43 15.88
N LEU A 68 27.61 -5.04 15.25
CA LEU A 68 27.46 -3.74 14.61
C LEU A 68 27.22 -2.63 15.62
N TYR A 69 28.27 -1.85 15.91
CA TYR A 69 28.14 -0.57 16.61
C TYR A 69 27.56 0.52 15.71
N HIS A 70 26.61 1.30 16.23
CA HIS A 70 25.96 2.38 15.48
C HIS A 70 26.08 3.71 16.23
N ASP A 71 26.50 4.74 15.51
CA ASP A 71 26.48 6.11 16.02
C ASP A 71 25.04 6.57 16.23
N LYS A 72 24.77 7.15 17.40
CA LYS A 72 23.47 7.72 17.76
C LYS A 72 23.43 9.22 17.47
N VAL A 73 22.22 9.76 17.41
CA VAL A 73 22.03 11.21 17.31
C VAL A 73 22.68 11.90 18.51
N THR A 74 23.46 12.96 18.27
CA THR A 74 24.09 13.70 19.36
C THR A 74 23.07 14.42 20.22
N LEU A 75 23.31 14.49 21.52
CA LEU A 75 22.40 15.15 22.47
C LEU A 75 22.18 16.64 22.13
N GLU A 76 23.19 17.31 21.57
CA GLU A 76 23.09 18.66 21.04
C GLU A 76 21.97 18.81 20.00
N VAL A 77 21.90 17.86 19.05
CA VAL A 77 20.84 17.84 18.02
C VAL A 77 19.48 17.57 18.63
N GLY A 78 19.40 16.70 19.64
CA GLY A 78 18.17 16.47 20.41
C GLY A 78 17.65 17.74 21.09
N LYS A 79 18.54 18.50 21.76
CA LYS A 79 18.21 19.79 22.38
C LYS A 79 17.74 20.83 21.36
N MET A 80 18.37 20.90 20.18
CA MET A 80 17.94 21.80 19.11
C MET A 80 16.52 21.48 18.61
N ILE A 81 16.19 20.20 18.46
CA ILE A 81 14.83 19.76 18.09
C ILE A 81 13.82 20.18 19.15
N GLN A 82 14.15 19.96 20.43
CA GLN A 82 13.30 20.32 21.55
C GLN A 82 13.06 21.84 21.64
N GLN A 83 14.13 22.64 21.52
CA GLN A 83 14.05 24.10 21.54
C GLN A 83 13.22 24.64 20.38
N ALA A 84 13.46 24.17 19.16
CA ALA A 84 12.70 24.61 17.98
C ALA A 84 11.21 24.21 18.07
N ARG A 85 10.91 23.05 18.67
CA ARG A 85 9.54 22.61 18.93
C ARG A 85 8.85 23.50 19.96
N GLN A 86 9.52 23.80 21.08
CA GLN A 86 9.00 24.66 22.15
C GLN A 86 8.80 26.10 21.66
N ALA A 87 9.72 26.64 20.86
CA ALA A 87 9.60 27.96 20.26
C ALA A 87 8.37 28.11 19.35
N LYS A 88 7.90 27.00 18.76
CA LYS A 88 6.66 26.94 17.97
C LYS A 88 5.42 26.51 18.78
N GLY A 89 5.55 26.33 20.10
CA GLY A 89 4.44 25.93 20.98
C GLY A 89 3.92 24.51 20.76
N TRP A 90 4.67 23.62 20.10
CA TRP A 90 4.20 22.29 19.75
C TRP A 90 4.52 21.23 20.81
N THR A 91 3.62 20.26 21.01
CA THR A 91 3.96 19.04 21.78
C THR A 91 4.74 18.05 20.92
N GLN A 92 5.37 17.04 21.53
CA GLN A 92 6.04 15.96 20.78
C GLN A 92 5.06 15.24 19.83
N LYS A 93 3.80 15.09 20.26
CA LYS A 93 2.72 14.50 19.45
C LYS A 93 2.40 15.37 18.23
N ASP A 94 2.32 16.69 18.42
CA ASP A 94 2.02 17.64 17.36
C ASP A 94 3.13 17.73 16.31
N LEU A 95 4.39 17.67 16.76
CA LEU A 95 5.53 17.58 15.86
C LEU A 95 5.52 16.25 15.08
N ALA A 96 5.24 15.14 15.75
CA ALA A 96 5.16 13.82 15.14
C ALA A 96 4.07 13.75 14.04
N THR A 97 2.89 14.32 14.30
CA THR A 97 1.81 14.40 13.31
C THR A 97 2.22 15.24 12.10
N ARG A 98 2.86 16.41 12.31
CA ARG A 98 3.32 17.29 11.22
C ARG A 98 4.45 16.66 10.38
N VAL A 99 5.32 15.89 11.02
CA VAL A 99 6.43 15.17 10.38
C VAL A 99 5.96 13.84 9.77
N ASN A 100 4.73 13.42 10.07
CA ASN A 100 4.16 12.12 9.73
C ASN A 100 5.07 10.97 10.18
N GLU A 101 5.40 10.97 11.47
CA GLU A 101 6.19 9.94 12.16
C GLU A 101 5.54 9.59 13.49
N LYS A 102 5.99 8.51 14.14
CA LYS A 102 5.47 8.13 15.46
C LYS A 102 6.00 9.09 16.55
N PRO A 103 5.20 9.44 17.59
CA PRO A 103 5.67 10.25 18.71
C PRO A 103 6.91 9.68 19.40
N GLN A 104 7.01 8.35 19.48
CA GLN A 104 8.19 7.67 20.02
C GLN A 104 9.46 7.98 19.24
N VAL A 105 9.38 8.11 17.91
CA VAL A 105 10.54 8.46 17.08
C VAL A 105 11.04 9.86 17.43
N ILE A 106 10.15 10.83 17.62
CA ILE A 106 10.54 12.18 18.04
C ILE A 106 11.21 12.15 19.41
N ASN A 107 10.64 11.41 20.37
CA ASN A 107 11.21 11.25 21.70
C ASN A 107 12.63 10.64 21.65
N ASP A 108 12.85 9.61 20.84
CA ASP A 108 14.17 8.97 20.72
C ASP A 108 15.21 9.89 20.06
N TYR A 109 14.77 10.78 19.16
CA TYR A 109 15.64 11.81 18.56
C TYR A 109 15.95 12.94 19.54
N GLU A 110 14.97 13.43 20.31
CA GLU A 110 15.17 14.44 21.36
C GLU A 110 16.09 13.91 22.48
N ALA A 111 15.96 12.63 22.84
CA ALA A 111 16.78 11.98 23.85
C ALA A 111 18.17 11.52 23.35
N GLY A 112 18.49 11.66 22.06
CA GLY A 112 19.76 11.19 21.49
C GLY A 112 19.94 9.67 21.45
N ARG A 113 18.86 8.90 21.62
CA ARG A 113 18.89 7.42 21.57
C ARG A 113 18.70 6.88 20.15
N ALA A 114 18.15 7.68 19.25
CA ALA A 114 17.84 7.28 17.89
C ALA A 114 19.10 7.08 17.02
N ILE A 115 18.99 6.15 16.08
CA ILE A 115 19.96 6.01 14.99
C ILE A 115 19.64 7.06 13.91
N PRO A 116 20.63 7.88 13.49
CA PRO A 116 20.46 8.90 12.45
C PRO A 116 19.86 8.35 11.15
N ASN A 117 18.68 8.85 10.78
CA ASN A 117 18.07 8.61 9.47
C ASN A 117 17.94 9.92 8.70
N GLN A 118 18.52 9.98 7.50
CA GLN A 118 18.57 11.17 6.66
C GLN A 118 17.17 11.67 6.24
N GLN A 119 16.21 10.77 6.07
CA GLN A 119 14.84 11.13 5.69
C GLN A 119 14.11 11.83 6.84
N ILE A 120 14.27 11.31 8.06
CA ILE A 120 13.68 11.89 9.27
C ILE A 120 14.28 13.27 9.53
N PHE A 121 15.61 13.40 9.45
CA PHE A 121 16.27 14.72 9.54
C PHE A 121 15.75 15.70 8.50
N SER A 122 15.60 15.27 7.25
CA SER A 122 15.11 16.14 6.18
C SER A 122 13.64 16.55 6.38
N LYS A 123 12.83 15.75 7.07
CA LYS A 123 11.47 16.16 7.44
C LYS A 123 11.51 17.14 8.63
N LEU A 124 12.27 16.83 9.68
CA LEU A 124 12.42 17.67 10.87
C LEU A 124 12.98 19.05 10.54
N GLU A 125 14.03 19.13 9.72
CA GLU A 125 14.63 20.39 9.26
C GLU A 125 13.61 21.27 8.53
N ARG A 126 12.77 20.68 7.68
CA ARG A 126 11.73 21.43 6.95
C ARG A 126 10.59 21.89 7.85
N THR A 127 10.15 21.06 8.79
CA THR A 127 9.03 21.38 9.69
C THR A 127 9.44 22.37 10.78
N LEU A 128 10.64 22.21 11.35
CA LEU A 128 11.17 23.09 12.39
C LEU A 128 11.85 24.33 11.81
N ALA A 129 12.16 24.35 10.51
CA ALA A 129 12.91 25.41 9.82
C ALA A 129 14.31 25.67 10.42
N VAL A 130 14.88 24.70 11.13
CA VAL A 130 16.21 24.76 11.75
C VAL A 130 17.08 23.63 11.20
N LYS A 131 18.33 23.93 10.85
CA LYS A 131 19.27 22.98 10.28
C LYS A 131 19.82 22.10 11.39
N LEU A 132 19.68 20.79 11.24
CA LEU A 132 20.04 19.81 12.27
C LEU A 132 21.31 19.02 11.91
N ARG A 133 21.87 19.25 10.72
CA ARG A 133 23.03 18.54 10.16
C ARG A 133 24.10 19.49 9.58
N GLY A 134 25.34 19.01 9.50
CA GLY A 134 26.47 19.72 8.89
C GLY A 134 27.24 20.61 9.87
N ARG A 135 27.99 21.59 9.37
CA ARG A 135 28.74 22.55 10.20
C ARG A 135 27.88 23.74 10.67
N GLU A 136 26.78 24.01 9.97
CA GLU A 136 25.86 25.13 10.22
C GLU A 136 24.62 24.69 11.02
N LYS A 137 24.78 23.76 11.96
CA LYS A 137 23.64 23.29 12.77
C LYS A 137 23.14 24.45 13.65
N GLY A 138 21.82 24.58 13.80
CA GLY A 138 21.17 25.67 14.53
C GLY A 138 20.75 26.85 13.65
N ASN A 139 21.32 27.01 12.45
CA ASN A 139 20.92 28.07 11.52
C ASN A 139 19.57 27.77 10.87
N PRO A 140 18.80 28.79 10.44
CA PRO A 140 17.56 28.59 9.72
C PRO A 140 17.79 27.84 8.39
N VAL A 141 16.89 26.92 8.05
CA VAL A 141 17.00 26.11 6.83
C VAL A 141 16.58 26.92 5.62
N LYS A 142 17.48 27.06 4.64
CA LYS A 142 17.16 27.64 3.33
C LYS A 142 16.59 26.57 2.40
N ILE A 143 15.29 26.63 2.10
CA ILE A 143 14.64 25.73 1.13
C ILE A 143 14.33 26.55 -0.12
N GLY A 144 15.03 26.28 -1.22
CA GLY A 144 14.76 26.92 -2.52
C GLY A 144 15.12 28.40 -2.61
N GLY A 145 16.10 28.89 -1.83
CA GLY A 145 16.63 30.25 -1.98
C GLY A 145 15.82 31.38 -1.34
N LYS A 146 14.82 31.08 -0.50
CA LYS A 146 14.10 32.07 0.31
C LYS A 146 14.20 31.71 1.79
N ASP A 147 14.44 32.73 2.62
CA ASP A 147 14.45 32.64 4.08
C ASP A 147 13.00 32.75 4.57
N TYR A 148 12.44 31.68 5.14
CA TYR A 148 11.05 31.66 5.62
C TYR A 148 11.02 31.77 7.15
N THR A 149 11.07 33.00 7.67
CA THR A 149 10.88 33.28 9.11
C THR A 149 9.43 33.64 9.46
N SER A 150 8.51 33.57 8.50
CA SER A 150 7.08 33.81 8.70
C SER A 150 6.26 32.95 7.74
N MET A 151 5.88 31.74 8.16
CA MET A 151 4.67 31.10 7.62
C MET A 151 3.57 31.40 8.62
N SER A 152 2.70 32.34 8.27
CA SER A 152 1.47 32.68 8.98
C SER A 152 0.65 31.41 9.22
N GLU A 153 0.14 31.26 10.44
CA GLU A 153 -0.68 30.14 10.91
C GLU A 153 -1.98 29.92 10.12
N SER A 154 -2.34 30.85 9.23
CA SER A 154 -3.62 30.88 8.49
C SER A 154 -3.71 29.95 7.28
N ASP A 155 -2.63 29.35 6.80
CA ASP A 155 -2.65 28.45 5.63
C ASP A 155 -2.87 26.97 5.99
N TRP A 156 -3.07 26.63 7.28
CA TRP A 156 -3.28 25.23 7.71
C TRP A 156 -4.74 24.76 7.59
N ASP A 157 -5.72 25.68 7.61
CA ASP A 157 -7.14 25.34 7.46
C ASP A 157 -7.57 25.14 6.00
N THR A 158 -6.73 25.54 5.04
CA THR A 158 -6.93 25.15 3.65
C THR A 158 -6.28 23.79 3.44
N VAL A 159 -7.05 22.72 3.68
CA VAL A 159 -6.71 21.34 3.32
C VAL A 159 -6.55 21.27 1.80
N THR A 160 -5.38 21.67 1.32
CA THR A 160 -4.96 21.43 -0.05
C THR A 160 -4.73 19.93 -0.12
N TYR A 161 -5.69 19.20 -0.70
CA TYR A 161 -5.58 17.77 -0.95
C TYR A 161 -4.38 17.52 -1.88
N LEU A 162 -3.19 17.40 -1.30
CA LEU A 162 -1.92 17.39 -2.03
C LEU A 162 -1.70 16.08 -2.81
N ARG A 163 -2.48 15.03 -2.54
CA ARG A 163 -2.53 13.80 -3.36
C ARG A 163 -3.82 13.03 -3.13
N LYS A 164 -4.58 12.83 -4.21
CA LYS A 164 -5.65 11.82 -4.25
C LYS A 164 -5.01 10.44 -4.08
N LYS A 165 -5.45 9.69 -3.05
CA LYS A 165 -5.01 8.31 -2.81
C LYS A 165 -5.21 7.50 -4.10
N GLN A 166 -4.18 6.79 -4.54
CA GLN A 166 -4.27 5.95 -5.73
C GLN A 166 -5.44 4.96 -5.56
N PRO A 167 -6.31 4.80 -6.57
CA PRO A 167 -7.44 3.90 -6.49
C PRO A 167 -6.97 2.47 -6.24
N LYS A 168 -7.71 1.73 -5.40
CA LYS A 168 -7.42 0.32 -5.13
C LYS A 168 -7.52 -0.48 -6.43
N ALA A 169 -6.79 -1.59 -6.52
CA ALA A 169 -6.80 -2.42 -7.72
C ALA A 169 -8.20 -2.97 -8.08
N SER A 170 -9.13 -3.10 -7.13
CA SER A 170 -10.53 -3.42 -7.41
C SER A 170 -11.28 -2.26 -8.08
N GLN A 171 -10.99 -1.02 -7.67
CA GLN A 171 -11.60 0.19 -8.24
C GLN A 171 -11.10 0.44 -9.66
N MET A 172 -9.82 0.18 -9.94
CA MET A 172 -9.25 0.30 -11.29
C MET A 172 -9.79 -0.74 -12.27
N ARG A 173 -10.27 -1.90 -11.78
CA ARG A 173 -10.92 -2.94 -12.60
C ARG A 173 -12.42 -2.75 -12.75
N SER A 174 -12.99 -1.68 -12.19
CA SER A 174 -14.42 -1.38 -12.35
C SER A 174 -14.71 -0.98 -13.80
N GLN A 175 -15.93 -1.27 -14.27
CA GLN A 175 -16.33 -0.92 -15.64
C GLN A 175 -16.20 0.59 -15.91
N GLN A 176 -16.54 1.42 -14.91
CA GLN A 176 -16.40 2.87 -15.01
C GLN A 176 -14.94 3.30 -15.19
N ALA A 177 -14.01 2.69 -14.46
CA ALA A 177 -12.58 2.98 -14.58
C ALA A 177 -12.01 2.50 -15.93
N ILE A 178 -12.43 1.33 -16.41
CA ILE A 178 -12.03 0.79 -17.73
C ILE A 178 -12.54 1.71 -18.84
N ASN A 179 -13.82 2.11 -18.80
CA ASN A 179 -14.40 3.01 -19.80
C ASN A 179 -13.73 4.39 -19.80
N ALA A 180 -13.39 4.93 -18.63
CA ALA A 180 -12.66 6.19 -18.52
C ALA A 180 -11.24 6.08 -19.09
N ALA A 181 -10.53 4.98 -18.79
CA ALA A 181 -9.21 4.70 -19.34
C ALA A 181 -9.24 4.54 -20.87
N GLN A 182 -10.27 3.87 -21.41
CA GLN A 182 -10.48 3.75 -22.87
C GLN A 182 -10.66 5.11 -23.52
N ARG A 183 -11.50 5.99 -22.94
CA ARG A 183 -11.75 7.35 -23.46
C ARG A 183 -10.50 8.25 -23.41
N GLN A 184 -9.65 8.04 -22.41
CA GLN A 184 -8.42 8.81 -22.23
C GLN A 184 -7.24 8.27 -23.06
N GLY A 185 -7.43 7.18 -23.82
CA GLY A 185 -6.37 6.55 -24.60
C GLY A 185 -5.27 5.92 -23.73
N VAL A 186 -5.57 5.62 -22.46
CA VAL A 186 -4.63 4.97 -21.54
C VAL A 186 -4.54 3.49 -21.92
N ALA A 187 -3.31 2.95 -21.96
CA ALA A 187 -3.10 1.53 -22.28
C ALA A 187 -3.81 0.62 -21.25
N ILE A 188 -4.64 -0.29 -21.74
CA ILE A 188 -5.37 -1.28 -20.93
C ILE A 188 -4.81 -2.66 -21.23
N GLU A 189 -4.25 -3.29 -20.21
CA GLU A 189 -3.81 -4.68 -20.28
C GLU A 189 -5.01 -5.61 -20.15
N THR A 190 -5.16 -6.53 -21.10
CA THR A 190 -6.16 -7.60 -21.04
C THR A 190 -5.46 -8.93 -20.86
N THR A 191 -5.92 -9.72 -19.90
CA THR A 191 -5.42 -11.08 -19.66
C THR A 191 -6.60 -12.04 -19.62
N LYS A 192 -6.45 -13.19 -20.29
CA LYS A 192 -7.46 -14.26 -20.23
C LYS A 192 -7.46 -14.83 -18.81
N LYS A 193 -8.64 -14.88 -18.17
CA LYS A 193 -8.75 -15.47 -16.84
C LYS A 193 -8.49 -16.98 -16.91
N PHE A 194 -7.82 -17.51 -15.90
CA PHE A 194 -7.71 -18.95 -15.70
C PHE A 194 -9.11 -19.58 -15.60
N ASN A 195 -9.37 -20.67 -16.32
CA ASN A 195 -10.69 -21.30 -16.50
C ASN A 195 -11.78 -20.42 -17.17
N ALA A 196 -11.41 -19.35 -17.87
CA ALA A 196 -12.37 -18.58 -18.67
C ALA A 196 -13.05 -19.46 -19.73
N ALA A 197 -14.36 -19.26 -19.91
CA ALA A 197 -15.21 -20.03 -20.83
C ALA A 197 -15.30 -21.54 -20.51
N THR A 198 -15.17 -21.92 -19.23
CA THR A 198 -15.40 -23.30 -18.78
C THR A 198 -16.53 -23.34 -17.74
N ASN A 199 -17.37 -24.38 -17.79
CA ASN A 199 -18.52 -24.55 -16.88
C ASN A 199 -18.19 -25.53 -15.74
N LYS A 200 -17.10 -25.29 -15.01
CA LYS A 200 -16.72 -26.14 -13.87
C LYS A 200 -17.70 -25.90 -12.71
N GLN A 201 -18.58 -26.87 -12.46
CA GLN A 201 -19.64 -26.79 -11.44
C GLN A 201 -19.11 -26.86 -10.00
N HIS A 202 -18.05 -27.64 -9.77
CA HIS A 202 -17.47 -27.83 -8.44
C HIS A 202 -16.06 -27.22 -8.38
N HIS A 203 -15.88 -26.21 -7.53
CA HIS A 203 -14.58 -25.61 -7.25
C HIS A 203 -14.13 -25.93 -5.83
N THR A 204 -12.82 -26.06 -5.62
CA THR A 204 -12.24 -26.18 -4.29
C THR A 204 -12.46 -24.87 -3.53
N THR A 205 -12.91 -24.95 -2.29
CA THR A 205 -13.12 -23.76 -1.44
C THR A 205 -11.80 -23.19 -0.94
N LEU A 206 -10.79 -24.04 -0.82
CA LEU A 206 -9.46 -23.71 -0.32
C LEU A 206 -8.44 -23.59 -1.47
N ASN A 207 -7.36 -22.85 -1.18
CA ASN A 207 -6.24 -22.69 -2.10
C ASN A 207 -5.40 -23.97 -2.10
N THR A 208 -5.50 -24.76 -3.16
CA THR A 208 -4.84 -26.08 -3.27
C THR A 208 -3.33 -26.00 -3.12
N ALA A 209 -2.70 -24.90 -3.55
CA ALA A 209 -1.27 -24.70 -3.39
C ALA A 209 -0.86 -24.41 -1.94
N LYS A 210 -1.80 -23.98 -1.09
CA LYS A 210 -1.56 -23.83 0.35
C LYS A 210 -1.68 -25.20 1.04
N LEU A 211 -2.71 -25.97 0.68
CA LEU A 211 -2.91 -27.33 1.18
C LEU A 211 -1.73 -28.25 0.86
N ASP A 212 -1.14 -28.13 -0.34
CA ASP A 212 0.01 -28.92 -0.77
C ASP A 212 1.31 -28.59 0.00
N ARG A 213 1.39 -27.40 0.61
CA ARG A 213 2.54 -26.97 1.42
C ARG A 213 2.36 -27.23 2.92
N GLU A 214 1.14 -27.47 3.38
CA GLU A 214 0.84 -27.75 4.78
C GLU A 214 1.11 -29.24 5.06
N THR A 215 2.15 -29.52 5.85
CA THR A 215 2.57 -30.89 6.21
C THR A 215 2.04 -31.37 7.57
N GLU A 216 1.31 -30.51 8.28
CA GLU A 216 0.70 -30.81 9.58
C GLU A 216 -0.76 -31.29 9.43
N GLU A 217 -1.34 -31.87 10.49
CA GLU A 217 -2.68 -32.44 10.48
C GLU A 217 -3.76 -31.39 10.14
N LEU A 218 -4.42 -31.59 9.00
CA LEU A 218 -5.38 -30.64 8.44
C LEU A 218 -6.75 -30.73 9.15
N HIS A 219 -6.96 -29.91 10.18
CA HIS A 219 -8.28 -29.73 10.78
C HIS A 219 -9.13 -28.77 9.95
N HIS A 220 -10.38 -29.17 9.64
CA HIS A 220 -11.34 -28.33 8.93
C HIS A 220 -12.54 -28.00 9.81
N ASP A 221 -12.85 -26.71 9.91
CA ASP A 221 -14.07 -26.24 10.55
C ASP A 221 -15.30 -26.72 9.76
N LYS A 222 -16.23 -27.35 10.47
CA LYS A 222 -17.49 -27.87 9.91
C LYS A 222 -18.61 -26.84 10.06
N VAL A 223 -19.71 -27.08 9.34
CA VAL A 223 -20.93 -26.28 9.49
C VAL A 223 -21.45 -26.42 10.93
N THR A 224 -21.75 -25.30 11.57
CA THR A 224 -22.34 -25.28 12.92
C THR A 224 -23.74 -25.92 12.91
N LEU A 225 -24.08 -26.66 13.97
CA LEU A 225 -25.39 -27.32 14.10
C LEU A 225 -26.58 -26.35 14.00
N GLU A 226 -26.41 -25.10 14.43
CA GLU A 226 -27.40 -24.03 14.29
C GLU A 226 -27.81 -23.79 12.83
N VAL A 227 -26.84 -23.76 11.91
CA VAL A 227 -27.09 -23.60 10.46
C VAL A 227 -27.80 -24.83 9.90
N GLY A 228 -27.43 -26.03 10.37
CA GLY A 228 -28.13 -27.26 9.99
C GLY A 228 -29.61 -27.25 10.39
N LYS A 229 -29.91 -26.82 11.62
CA LYS A 229 -31.29 -26.64 12.10
C LYS A 229 -32.08 -25.60 11.30
N MET A 230 -31.45 -24.47 10.95
CA MET A 230 -32.08 -23.45 10.11
C MET A 230 -32.47 -23.99 8.72
N ILE A 231 -31.58 -24.76 8.08
CA ILE A 231 -31.86 -25.40 6.79
C ILE A 231 -33.04 -26.36 6.92
N GLN A 232 -33.05 -27.19 7.97
CA GLN A 232 -34.11 -28.14 8.23
C GLN A 232 -35.47 -27.46 8.45
N GLN A 233 -35.52 -26.41 9.27
CA GLN A 233 -36.74 -25.65 9.55
C GLN A 233 -37.29 -24.97 8.29
N ALA A 234 -36.44 -24.32 7.50
CA ALA A 234 -36.89 -23.66 6.26
C ALA A 234 -37.36 -24.68 5.20
N ARG A 235 -36.72 -25.85 5.14
CA ARG A 235 -37.17 -26.94 4.27
C ARG A 235 -38.55 -27.44 4.68
N GLN A 236 -38.78 -27.66 5.98
CA GLN A 236 -40.07 -28.11 6.52
C GLN A 236 -41.16 -27.05 6.32
N ALA A 237 -40.85 -25.77 6.54
CA ALA A 237 -41.79 -24.67 6.30
C ALA A 237 -42.26 -24.59 4.84
N LYS A 238 -41.44 -25.04 3.89
CA LYS A 238 -41.79 -25.16 2.47
C LYS A 238 -42.37 -26.52 2.06
N GLY A 239 -42.53 -27.46 2.99
CA GLY A 239 -43.04 -28.80 2.72
C GLY A 239 -42.14 -29.66 1.83
N TRP A 240 -40.84 -29.39 1.77
CA TRP A 240 -39.92 -30.11 0.89
C TRP A 240 -39.25 -31.29 1.61
N THR A 241 -38.98 -32.39 0.90
CA THR A 241 -38.08 -33.44 1.41
C THR A 241 -36.61 -33.05 1.18
N GLN A 242 -35.67 -33.73 1.84
CA GLN A 242 -34.24 -33.54 1.57
C GLN A 242 -33.89 -33.81 0.11
N LYS A 243 -34.55 -34.79 -0.51
CA LYS A 243 -34.40 -35.12 -1.94
C LYS A 243 -34.89 -33.96 -2.82
N ASP A 244 -36.04 -33.38 -2.51
CA ASP A 244 -36.59 -32.26 -3.28
C ASP A 244 -35.73 -31.00 -3.17
N LEU A 245 -35.18 -30.73 -1.99
CA LEU A 245 -34.23 -29.63 -1.80
C LEU A 245 -32.94 -29.88 -2.59
N ALA A 246 -32.41 -31.11 -2.55
CA ALA A 246 -31.20 -31.50 -3.26
C ALA A 246 -31.36 -31.35 -4.79
N THR A 247 -32.50 -31.80 -5.34
CA THR A 247 -32.83 -31.63 -6.76
C THR A 247 -32.93 -30.15 -7.14
N ARG A 248 -33.59 -29.31 -6.33
CA ARG A 248 -33.69 -27.86 -6.59
C ARG A 248 -32.34 -27.14 -6.54
N VAL A 249 -31.42 -27.61 -5.71
CA VAL A 249 -30.07 -27.04 -5.54
C VAL A 249 -29.05 -27.67 -6.51
N ASN A 250 -29.45 -28.69 -7.26
CA ASN A 250 -28.58 -29.50 -8.13
C ASN A 250 -27.38 -30.07 -7.37
N GLU A 251 -27.63 -30.65 -6.21
CA GLU A 251 -26.62 -31.35 -5.39
C GLU A 251 -27.16 -32.73 -4.97
N LYS A 252 -26.29 -33.60 -4.45
CA LYS A 252 -26.70 -34.92 -3.99
C LYS A 252 -27.50 -34.83 -2.67
N PRO A 253 -28.52 -35.67 -2.44
CA PRO A 253 -29.25 -35.71 -1.16
C PRO A 253 -28.34 -35.92 0.06
N GLN A 254 -27.27 -36.69 -0.11
CA GLN A 254 -26.25 -36.91 0.92
C GLN A 254 -25.59 -35.59 1.37
N VAL A 255 -25.34 -34.67 0.44
CA VAL A 255 -24.74 -33.37 0.77
C VAL A 255 -25.70 -32.59 1.66
N ILE A 256 -26.99 -32.53 1.33
CA ILE A 256 -27.99 -31.84 2.17
C ILE A 256 -28.04 -32.47 3.57
N ASN A 257 -28.04 -33.80 3.66
CA ASN A 257 -28.01 -34.51 4.93
C ASN A 257 -26.77 -34.16 5.78
N ASP A 258 -25.58 -34.12 5.17
CA ASP A 258 -24.35 -33.76 5.87
C ASP A 258 -24.34 -32.30 6.34
N TYR A 259 -25.00 -31.38 5.61
CA TYR A 259 -25.18 -29.98 6.02
C TYR A 259 -26.21 -29.83 7.16
N GLU A 260 -27.36 -30.51 7.08
CA GLU A 260 -28.37 -30.53 8.16
C GLU A 260 -27.78 -31.14 9.46
N ALA A 261 -26.91 -32.14 9.34
CA ALA A 261 -26.23 -32.78 10.48
C ALA A 261 -24.98 -32.05 10.99
N GLY A 262 -24.54 -30.95 10.35
CA GLY A 262 -23.31 -30.23 10.74
C GLY A 262 -22.00 -31.00 10.50
N ARG A 263 -22.03 -32.06 9.67
CA ARG A 263 -20.84 -32.85 9.32
C ARG A 263 -20.08 -32.30 8.11
N ALA A 264 -20.75 -31.49 7.29
CA ALA A 264 -20.19 -30.94 6.06
C ALA A 264 -19.15 -29.84 6.30
N ILE A 265 -18.15 -29.77 5.42
CA ILE A 265 -17.25 -28.62 5.32
C ILE A 265 -17.99 -27.48 4.58
N PRO A 266 -18.05 -26.26 5.13
CA PRO A 266 -18.77 -25.15 4.52
C PRO A 266 -18.26 -24.81 3.11
N ASN A 267 -19.11 -24.95 2.09
CA ASN A 267 -18.85 -24.47 0.74
C ASN A 267 -19.74 -23.27 0.41
N GLN A 268 -19.12 -22.14 0.09
CA GLN A 268 -19.81 -20.88 -0.19
C GLN A 268 -20.76 -20.97 -1.40
N GLN A 269 -20.46 -21.80 -2.40
CA GLN A 269 -21.34 -21.99 -3.56
C GLN A 269 -22.63 -22.72 -3.14
N ILE A 270 -22.49 -23.83 -2.41
CA ILE A 270 -23.62 -24.63 -1.93
C ILE A 270 -24.49 -23.80 -0.97
N LEU A 271 -23.87 -23.12 0.00
CA LEU A 271 -24.57 -22.22 0.91
C LEU A 271 -25.30 -21.10 0.17
N SER A 272 -24.70 -20.50 -0.87
CA SER A 272 -25.38 -19.47 -1.67
C SER A 272 -26.57 -20.01 -2.44
N LYS A 273 -26.51 -21.26 -2.95
CA LYS A 273 -27.66 -21.89 -3.61
C LYS A 273 -28.77 -22.19 -2.60
N LEU A 274 -28.42 -22.72 -1.42
CA LEU A 274 -29.37 -22.98 -0.33
C LEU A 274 -30.06 -21.71 0.17
N GLU A 275 -29.32 -20.62 0.34
CA GLU A 275 -29.89 -19.32 0.74
C GLU A 275 -30.93 -18.83 -0.27
N ARG A 276 -30.67 -19.01 -1.58
CA ARG A 276 -31.62 -18.61 -2.63
C ARG A 276 -32.84 -19.52 -2.71
N THR A 277 -32.66 -20.83 -2.60
CA THR A 277 -33.78 -21.78 -2.69
C THR A 277 -34.67 -21.74 -1.45
N LEU A 278 -34.07 -21.59 -0.27
CA LEU A 278 -34.79 -21.50 1.00
C LEU A 278 -35.29 -20.08 1.28
N GLY A 279 -34.67 -19.05 0.70
CA GLY A 279 -35.05 -17.65 0.89
C GLY A 279 -34.59 -17.08 2.23
N MET A 280 -33.64 -17.71 2.91
CA MET A 280 -33.12 -17.26 4.21
C MET A 280 -31.59 -17.18 4.19
N LYS A 281 -31.01 -16.27 4.97
CA LYS A 281 -29.56 -16.10 5.09
C LYS A 281 -29.01 -17.15 6.04
N LEU A 282 -28.01 -17.90 5.59
CA LEU A 282 -27.35 -18.97 6.35
C LEU A 282 -25.94 -18.56 6.79
N ARG A 283 -25.49 -17.35 6.40
CA ARG A 283 -24.14 -16.83 6.61
C ARG A 283 -24.14 -15.40 7.16
N GLY A 284 -23.00 -15.00 7.74
CA GLY A 284 -22.77 -13.63 8.21
C GLY A 284 -23.41 -13.31 9.56
N LYS A 285 -23.58 -12.01 9.84
CA LYS A 285 -24.22 -11.51 11.09
C LYS A 285 -25.75 -11.55 11.03
N GLU A 286 -26.32 -11.65 9.83
CA GLU A 286 -27.76 -11.62 9.56
C GLU A 286 -28.32 -13.03 9.33
N LYS A 287 -27.77 -14.05 10.00
CA LYS A 287 -28.26 -15.43 9.92
C LYS A 287 -29.71 -15.50 10.39
N GLY A 288 -30.55 -16.26 9.69
CA GLY A 288 -31.97 -16.39 10.00
C GLY A 288 -32.87 -15.34 9.35
N ASN A 289 -32.32 -14.24 8.83
CA ASN A 289 -33.13 -13.23 8.15
C ASN A 289 -33.55 -13.69 6.74
N GLN A 290 -34.73 -13.27 6.29
CA GLN A 290 -35.18 -13.49 4.93
C GLN A 290 -34.21 -12.85 3.92
N VAL A 291 -33.80 -13.60 2.91
CA VAL A 291 -33.02 -13.08 1.79
C VAL A 291 -33.96 -12.27 0.92
N ASN A 292 -33.69 -10.97 0.77
CA ASN A 292 -34.34 -10.16 -0.24
C ASN A 292 -33.76 -10.54 -1.61
N ILE A 293 -34.30 -11.62 -2.20
CA ILE A 293 -34.00 -12.00 -3.56
C ILE A 293 -34.82 -11.04 -4.40
N GLY A 294 -34.19 -9.99 -4.95
CA GLY A 294 -34.85 -9.11 -5.90
C GLY A 294 -35.51 -9.97 -6.97
N ALA A 295 -36.85 -9.89 -7.04
CA ALA A 295 -37.67 -10.65 -7.96
C ALA A 295 -37.10 -10.49 -9.37
N LYS A 296 -36.51 -11.58 -9.87
CA LYS A 296 -36.49 -11.80 -11.31
C LYS A 296 -37.72 -12.66 -11.56
N ASP A 297 -38.83 -11.97 -11.74
CA ASP A 297 -40.01 -12.53 -12.37
C ASP A 297 -39.61 -13.04 -13.77
N GLU A 298 -40.37 -14.05 -14.17
CA GLU A 298 -40.24 -15.01 -15.28
C GLU A 298 -39.64 -14.51 -16.61
#